data_AF-A0A7W1U2W5-F1
#
_entry.id   AF-A0A7W1U2W5-F1
#
_cell.length_a   1.000
_cell.length_b   1.000
_cell.length_c   1.000
_cell.angle_alpha   90.00
_cell.angle_beta   90.00
_cell.angle_gamma   90.00
#
_symmetry.space_group_name_H-M   'P 1'
#
loop_
_entity.id
_entity.type
_entity.pdbx_description
1 polymer ?
#
loop_
_entity_poly.entity_id
_entity_poly.type
_entity_poly.pdbx_seq_one_letter_code
_entity_poly.pdbx_strand_id
1 'polypeptide(L)'
;MKFRKLTCGFSLIEVTLAIGIVGFGLIAIMGLLPVGLTSNRNAAEQAAATGILTSIASDLRATPVTTPPGGTATSLQYQIAIPASPVSATPAPITMYFAADGSFSKTSATGMRYRARIGFLPNLPSPSPTPGTLVREATYALIKVSWPAPVDPATTQPSGLVTSFVAVDRN
;
A
#
# COMPACT_ATOMS: atom_id res chain seq x y z
N MET A 1 55.39 -55.52 9.32
CA MET A 1 55.14 -54.49 8.27
C MET A 1 54.50 -53.29 8.95
N LYS A 2 55.24 -52.18 9.15
CA LYS A 2 54.81 -51.05 9.99
C LYS A 2 54.41 -49.89 9.08
N PHE A 3 53.12 -49.65 8.89
CA PHE A 3 52.61 -48.53 8.10
C PHE A 3 52.94 -47.22 8.82
N ARG A 4 53.80 -46.39 8.23
CA ARG A 4 54.07 -45.03 8.70
C ARG A 4 52.85 -44.17 8.38
N LYS A 5 52.17 -43.62 9.39
CA LYS A 5 51.19 -42.55 9.18
C LYS A 5 51.96 -41.29 8.77
N LEU A 6 51.82 -40.87 7.52
CA LEU A 6 52.25 -39.54 7.08
C LEU A 6 51.21 -38.54 7.59
N THR A 7 51.59 -37.70 8.55
CA THR A 7 50.77 -36.56 8.96
C THR A 7 50.82 -35.55 7.82
N CYS A 8 49.79 -35.57 6.97
CA CYS A 8 49.60 -34.58 5.92
C CYS A 8 49.08 -33.29 6.58
N GLY A 9 49.95 -32.29 6.72
CA GLY A 9 49.56 -30.94 7.14
C GLY A 9 49.37 -30.04 5.92
N PHE A 10 48.44 -29.11 5.99
CA PHE A 10 48.27 -28.08 4.96
C PHE A 10 49.50 -27.16 4.91
N SER A 11 49.91 -26.77 3.71
CA SER A 11 51.00 -25.81 3.54
C SER A 11 50.57 -24.42 3.99
N LEU A 12 51.50 -23.62 4.48
CA LEU A 12 51.24 -22.23 4.88
C LEU A 12 50.57 -21.43 3.75
N ILE A 13 50.99 -21.63 2.50
CA ILE A 13 50.40 -20.96 1.33
C ILE A 13 48.95 -21.38 1.08
N GLU A 14 48.60 -22.64 1.34
CA GLU A 14 47.23 -23.13 1.17
C GLU A 14 46.31 -22.51 2.22
N VAL A 15 46.79 -22.42 3.47
CA VAL A 15 46.02 -21.83 4.57
C VAL A 15 45.85 -20.32 4.38
N THR A 16 46.90 -19.59 3.97
CA THR A 16 46.78 -18.14 3.73
C THR A 16 45.87 -17.83 2.55
N LEU A 17 45.94 -18.62 1.47
CA LEU A 17 45.04 -18.49 0.33
C LEU A 17 43.59 -18.81 0.71
N ALA A 18 43.37 -19.86 1.52
CA ALA A 18 42.04 -20.19 2.04
C ALA A 18 41.46 -19.06 2.88
N ILE A 19 42.24 -18.46 3.79
CA ILE A 19 41.81 -17.33 4.61
C ILE A 19 41.49 -16.11 3.73
N GLY A 20 42.29 -15.84 2.70
CA GLY A 20 42.04 -14.76 1.75
C GLY A 20 40.70 -14.92 1.01
N ILE A 21 40.41 -16.13 0.52
CA ILE A 21 39.15 -16.41 -0.19
C ILE A 21 37.95 -16.32 0.77
N VAL A 22 38.06 -16.90 1.96
CA VAL A 22 36.99 -16.86 2.96
C VAL A 22 36.74 -15.42 3.43
N GLY A 23 37.80 -14.65 3.69
CA GLY A 23 37.71 -13.25 4.07
C GLY A 23 37.00 -12.41 3.01
N PHE A 24 37.36 -12.58 1.74
CA PHE A 24 36.69 -11.93 0.62
C PHE A 24 35.20 -12.28 0.55
N GLY A 25 34.85 -13.57 0.71
CA GLY A 25 33.46 -14.03 0.72
C GLY A 25 32.64 -13.46 1.88
N LEU A 26 33.21 -13.37 3.09
CA LEU A 26 32.54 -12.80 4.26
C LEU A 26 32.25 -11.30 4.06
N ILE A 27 33.17 -10.54 3.46
CA ILE A 27 32.94 -9.13 3.12
C ILE A 27 31.75 -8.99 2.16
N ALA A 28 31.67 -9.86 1.15
CA ALA A 28 30.56 -9.84 0.19
C ALA A 28 29.20 -10.09 0.87
N ILE A 29 29.12 -11.07 1.79
CA ILE A 29 27.89 -11.37 2.53
C ILE A 29 27.51 -10.19 3.44
N MET A 30 28.48 -9.62 4.17
CA MET A 30 28.23 -8.48 5.05
C MET A 30 27.74 -7.24 4.27
N GLY A 31 28.26 -7.04 3.06
CA GLY A 31 27.80 -5.98 2.15
C GLY A 31 26.34 -6.17 1.68
N LEU A 32 25.85 -7.40 1.64
CA LEU A 32 24.48 -7.71 1.19
C LEU A 32 23.43 -7.59 2.30
N LEU A 33 23.81 -7.70 3.57
CA LEU A 33 22.91 -7.55 4.72
C LEU A 33 22.06 -6.26 4.70
N PRO A 34 22.63 -5.05 4.52
CA PRO A 34 21.81 -3.82 4.51
C PRO A 34 20.80 -3.79 3.36
N VAL A 35 21.15 -4.39 2.20
CA VAL A 35 20.26 -4.50 1.05
C VAL A 35 19.08 -5.41 1.37
N GLY A 36 19.36 -6.60 1.93
CA GLY A 36 18.32 -7.54 2.35
C GLY A 36 17.37 -6.96 3.40
N LEU A 37 17.90 -6.24 4.39
CA LEU A 37 17.10 -5.57 5.41
C LEU A 37 16.20 -4.48 4.84
N THR A 38 16.72 -3.66 3.92
CA THR A 38 15.95 -2.59 3.29
C THR A 38 14.85 -3.16 2.39
N SER A 39 15.17 -4.19 1.61
CA SER A 39 14.20 -4.90 0.76
C SER A 39 13.07 -5.51 1.60
N ASN A 40 13.41 -6.19 2.70
CA ASN A 40 12.43 -6.77 3.60
C ASN A 40 11.53 -5.70 4.24
N ARG A 41 12.11 -4.59 4.73
CA ARG A 41 11.33 -3.46 5.26
C ARG A 41 10.36 -2.91 4.21
N ASN A 42 10.81 -2.66 2.99
CA ASN A 42 9.95 -2.16 1.92
C ASN A 42 8.80 -3.12 1.58
N ALA A 43 9.08 -4.43 1.53
CA ALA A 43 8.07 -5.45 1.31
C ALA A 43 7.02 -5.47 2.44
N ALA A 44 7.47 -5.35 3.70
CA ALA A 44 6.57 -5.28 4.85
C ALA A 44 5.67 -4.04 4.81
N GLU A 45 6.22 -2.87 4.49
CA GLU A 45 5.44 -1.63 4.34
C GLU A 45 4.41 -1.74 3.21
N GLN A 46 4.81 -2.31 2.08
CA GLN A 46 3.92 -2.50 0.94
C GLN A 46 2.78 -3.47 1.28
N ALA A 47 3.07 -4.57 1.96
CA ALA A 47 2.05 -5.52 2.40
C ALA A 47 1.03 -4.87 3.35
N ALA A 48 1.50 -4.10 4.34
CA ALA A 48 0.64 -3.38 5.26
C ALA A 48 -0.22 -2.31 4.54
N ALA A 49 0.37 -1.53 3.64
CA ALA A 49 -0.34 -0.54 2.84
C ALA A 49 -1.41 -1.18 1.93
N THR A 50 -1.11 -2.32 1.32
CA THR A 50 -2.08 -3.09 0.53
C THR A 50 -3.21 -3.62 1.41
N GLY A 51 -2.93 -4.08 2.64
CA GLY A 51 -3.96 -4.49 3.60
C GLY A 51 -4.91 -3.35 4.00
N ILE A 52 -4.37 -2.14 4.22
CA ILE A 52 -5.18 -0.94 4.47
C ILE A 52 -6.03 -0.59 3.24
N LEU A 53 -5.45 -0.71 2.04
CA LEU A 53 -6.17 -0.42 0.81
C LEU A 53 -7.35 -1.39 0.62
N THR A 54 -7.15 -2.68 0.86
CA THR A 54 -8.19 -3.69 0.69
C THR A 54 -9.27 -3.54 1.75
N SER A 55 -8.94 -3.15 2.98
CA SER A 55 -9.94 -2.88 4.02
C SER A 55 -10.79 -1.66 3.68
N ILE A 56 -10.19 -0.57 3.19
CA ILE A 56 -10.93 0.62 2.73
C ILE A 56 -11.84 0.25 1.54
N ALA A 57 -11.30 -0.49 0.56
CA ALA A 57 -12.09 -0.93 -0.59
C ALA A 57 -13.28 -1.82 -0.18
N SER A 58 -13.08 -2.69 0.81
CA SER A 58 -14.14 -3.53 1.37
C SER A 58 -15.21 -2.71 2.09
N ASP A 59 -14.82 -1.73 2.91
CA ASP A 59 -15.76 -0.84 3.62
C ASP A 59 -16.60 0.00 2.64
N LEU A 60 -15.97 0.51 1.58
CA LEU A 60 -16.69 1.23 0.53
C LEU A 60 -17.71 0.34 -0.20
N ARG A 61 -17.36 -0.92 -0.49
CA ARG A 61 -18.28 -1.88 -1.14
C ARG A 61 -19.38 -2.38 -0.21
N ALA A 62 -19.10 -2.50 1.09
CA ALA A 62 -20.06 -2.93 2.09
C ALA A 62 -21.04 -1.82 2.49
N THR A 63 -20.85 -0.58 2.00
CA THR A 63 -21.75 0.53 2.31
C THR A 63 -23.14 0.28 1.71
N PRO A 64 -24.22 0.27 2.53
CA PRO A 64 -25.56 -0.02 2.05
C PRO A 64 -26.05 0.92 0.95
N VAL A 65 -26.98 0.42 0.13
CA VAL A 65 -27.73 1.21 -0.84
C VAL A 65 -28.59 2.23 -0.09
N THR A 66 -28.61 3.47 -0.57
CA THR A 66 -29.40 4.56 0.02
C THR A 66 -30.84 4.52 -0.48
N THR A 67 -31.76 5.09 0.30
CA THR A 67 -33.15 5.31 -0.13
C THR A 67 -33.42 6.82 -0.06
N PRO A 68 -33.60 7.52 -1.20
CA PRO A 68 -33.55 7.06 -2.60
C PRO A 68 -32.15 6.58 -3.04
N PRO A 69 -32.06 5.69 -4.06
CA PRO A 69 -30.78 5.23 -4.60
C PRO A 69 -29.88 6.37 -5.11
N GLY A 70 -28.57 6.19 -4.95
CA GLY A 70 -27.56 7.19 -5.31
C GLY A 70 -27.48 8.42 -4.40
N GLY A 71 -28.16 8.43 -3.25
CA GLY A 71 -27.98 9.47 -2.23
C GLY A 71 -26.58 9.48 -1.58
N THR A 72 -26.29 10.53 -0.81
CA THR A 72 -25.07 10.58 0.01
C THR A 72 -25.09 9.45 1.04
N ALA A 73 -23.93 8.87 1.35
CA ALA A 73 -23.83 7.95 2.48
C ALA A 73 -22.47 8.05 3.15
N THR A 74 -22.33 7.30 4.24
CA THR A 74 -21.09 7.19 4.99
C THR A 74 -20.78 5.72 5.20
N SER A 75 -19.53 5.32 4.93
CA SER A 75 -19.09 3.95 5.20
C SER A 75 -19.09 3.66 6.70
N LEU A 76 -19.28 2.40 7.09
CA LEU A 76 -19.51 2.06 8.49
C LEU A 76 -18.21 2.05 9.30
N GLN A 77 -17.14 1.48 8.74
CA GLN A 77 -15.91 1.26 9.48
C GLN A 77 -15.05 2.53 9.56
N TYR A 78 -14.84 3.18 8.41
CA TYR A 78 -13.93 4.33 8.31
C TYR A 78 -14.65 5.68 8.26
N GLN A 79 -15.99 5.66 8.32
CA GLN A 79 -16.81 6.86 8.25
C GLN A 79 -16.47 7.74 7.04
N ILE A 80 -16.24 7.11 5.88
CA ILE A 80 -15.87 7.81 4.64
C ILE A 80 -17.15 8.34 4.02
N ALA A 81 -17.23 9.67 3.83
CA ALA A 81 -18.35 10.30 3.17
C ALA A 81 -18.31 9.99 1.67
N ILE A 82 -19.34 9.32 1.17
CA ILE A 82 -19.52 8.99 -0.25
C ILE A 82 -20.48 10.02 -0.86
N PRO A 83 -20.10 10.70 -1.95
CA PRO A 83 -20.94 11.70 -2.60
C PRO A 83 -22.21 11.06 -3.19
N ALA A 84 -23.24 11.88 -3.39
CA ALA A 84 -24.40 11.49 -4.16
C ALA A 84 -24.02 11.31 -5.64
N SER A 85 -24.76 10.45 -6.34
CA SER A 85 -24.66 10.26 -7.78
C SER A 85 -25.83 10.98 -8.49
N PRO A 86 -25.57 11.72 -9.57
CA PRO A 86 -24.28 11.88 -10.26
C PRO A 86 -23.29 12.80 -9.52
N VAL A 87 -22.00 12.48 -9.65
CA VAL A 87 -20.88 13.28 -9.17
C VAL A 87 -20.51 14.26 -10.28
N SER A 88 -21.01 15.49 -10.20
CA SER A 88 -20.82 16.51 -11.24
C SER A 88 -19.43 17.15 -11.25
N ALA A 89 -18.68 17.05 -10.15
CA ALA A 89 -17.32 17.57 -10.02
C ALA A 89 -16.52 16.71 -9.05
N THR A 90 -15.20 16.60 -9.27
CA THR A 90 -14.29 15.82 -8.42
C THR A 90 -14.27 16.41 -7.00
N PRO A 91 -14.81 15.70 -5.99
CA PRO A 91 -14.79 16.19 -4.62
C PRO A 91 -13.36 16.23 -4.07
N ALA A 92 -13.14 17.08 -3.05
CA ALA A 92 -11.87 17.12 -2.35
C ALA A 92 -11.51 15.70 -1.81
N PRO A 93 -10.29 15.19 -2.05
CA PRO A 93 -9.92 13.87 -1.57
C PRO A 93 -9.96 13.78 -0.04
N ILE A 94 -10.60 12.75 0.46
CA ILE A 94 -10.65 12.44 1.88
C ILE A 94 -9.29 11.87 2.28
N THR A 95 -8.68 12.44 3.32
CA THR A 95 -7.38 11.99 3.84
C THR A 95 -7.57 11.32 5.18
N MET A 96 -6.89 10.20 5.37
CA MET A 96 -6.88 9.42 6.61
C MET A 96 -5.45 8.96 6.90
N TYR A 97 -5.17 8.71 8.17
CA TYR A 97 -3.86 8.29 8.67
C TYR A 97 -4.02 6.99 9.44
N PHE A 98 -3.07 6.08 9.27
CA PHE A 98 -3.07 4.77 9.93
C PHE A 98 -1.75 4.57 10.67
N ALA A 99 -1.85 4.09 11.91
CA ALA A 99 -0.69 3.65 12.67
C ALA A 99 -0.34 2.19 12.36
N ALA A 100 0.81 1.72 12.83
CA ALA A 100 1.30 0.37 12.55
C ALA A 100 0.46 -0.75 13.20
N ASP A 101 -0.33 -0.41 14.21
CA ASP A 101 -1.27 -1.31 14.90
C ASP A 101 -2.63 -1.42 14.19
N GLY A 102 -2.84 -0.69 13.08
CA GLY A 102 -4.08 -0.67 12.33
C GLY A 102 -5.13 0.34 12.84
N SER A 103 -4.83 1.08 13.91
CA SER A 103 -5.66 2.20 14.33
C SER A 103 -5.61 3.33 13.29
N PHE A 104 -6.71 4.09 13.17
CA PHE A 104 -6.81 5.16 12.17
C PHE A 104 -7.30 6.48 12.78
N SER A 105 -6.95 7.58 12.11
CA SER A 105 -7.44 8.92 12.42
C SER A 105 -7.67 9.70 11.13
N LYS A 106 -8.63 10.63 11.15
CA LYS A 106 -8.83 11.62 10.07
C LYS A 106 -7.90 12.82 10.21
N THR A 107 -7.24 12.95 11.35
CA THR A 107 -6.24 13.99 11.62
C THR A 107 -4.85 13.37 11.70
N SER A 108 -3.85 14.13 11.24
CA SER A 108 -2.46 13.73 11.39
C SER A 108 -2.08 13.76 12.87
N ALA A 109 -1.39 12.72 13.33
CA ALA A 109 -0.91 12.59 14.70
C ALA A 109 0.47 11.92 14.72
N THR A 110 1.19 12.10 15.82
CA THR A 110 2.46 11.41 16.07
C THR A 110 2.23 9.90 16.09
N GLY A 111 3.10 9.15 15.42
CA GLY A 111 3.02 7.68 15.36
C GLY A 111 2.22 7.12 14.19
N MET A 112 1.57 7.98 13.40
CA MET A 112 0.95 7.57 12.13
C MET A 112 2.04 7.17 11.13
N ARG A 113 1.85 6.03 10.46
CA ARG A 113 2.84 5.43 9.56
C ARG A 113 2.41 5.47 8.10
N TYR A 114 1.11 5.29 7.84
CA TYR A 114 0.53 5.35 6.50
C TYR A 114 -0.44 6.52 6.37
N ARG A 115 -0.55 7.04 5.15
CA ARG A 115 -1.56 8.02 4.75
C ARG A 115 -2.38 7.45 3.62
N ALA A 116 -3.70 7.39 3.79
CA ALA A 116 -4.65 7.04 2.74
C ALA A 116 -5.32 8.30 2.20
N ARG A 117 -5.49 8.36 0.88
CA ARG A 117 -6.26 9.38 0.17
C ARG A 117 -7.30 8.71 -0.70
N ILE A 118 -8.56 9.05 -0.49
CA ILE A 118 -9.71 8.54 -1.23
C ILE A 118 -10.29 9.69 -2.03
N GLY A 119 -10.25 9.59 -3.36
CA GLY A 119 -10.85 10.56 -4.27
C GLY A 119 -12.00 9.92 -5.04
N PHE A 120 -13.13 10.61 -5.15
CA PHE A 120 -14.23 10.18 -6.01
C PHE A 120 -14.12 10.84 -7.37
N LEU A 121 -14.33 10.08 -8.43
CA LEU A 121 -14.27 10.56 -9.79
C LEU A 121 -15.67 11.03 -10.24
N PRO A 122 -15.74 12.05 -11.11
CA PRO A 122 -17.00 12.44 -11.72
C PRO A 122 -17.65 11.28 -12.47
N ASN A 123 -18.96 11.11 -12.33
CA ASN A 123 -19.76 10.16 -13.10
C ASN A 123 -20.99 10.89 -13.67
N LEU A 124 -20.81 11.47 -14.85
CA LEU A 124 -21.90 12.16 -15.53
C LEU A 124 -22.91 11.12 -16.06
N PRO A 125 -24.22 11.35 -15.90
CA PRO A 125 -25.22 10.43 -16.41
C PRO A 125 -25.13 10.35 -17.93
N SER A 126 -25.20 9.13 -18.48
CA SER A 126 -25.23 8.92 -19.93
C SER A 126 -26.68 8.94 -20.45
N PRO A 127 -26.90 9.36 -21.71
CA PRO A 127 -28.24 9.43 -22.30
C PRO A 127 -28.85 8.02 -22.41
N SER A 128 -30.06 7.85 -21.89
CA SER A 128 -30.85 6.62 -22.07
C SER A 128 -31.53 6.60 -23.45
N PRO A 129 -31.76 5.41 -24.06
CA PRO A 129 -32.63 5.28 -25.22
C PRO A 129 -34.08 5.74 -24.96
N THR A 130 -34.49 5.87 -23.69
CA THR A 130 -35.80 6.42 -23.30
C THR A 130 -35.72 7.94 -23.09
N PRO A 131 -36.48 8.76 -23.85
CA PRO A 131 -36.49 10.21 -23.67
C PRO A 131 -36.82 10.62 -22.23
N GLY A 132 -36.04 11.52 -21.65
CA GLY A 132 -36.22 12.01 -20.28
C GLY A 132 -35.68 11.10 -19.17
N THR A 133 -35.05 9.97 -19.52
CA THR A 133 -34.41 9.06 -18.55
C THR A 133 -32.88 9.19 -18.62
N LEU A 134 -32.21 9.22 -17.48
CA LEU A 134 -30.75 9.19 -17.38
C LEU A 134 -30.29 7.80 -16.92
N VAL A 135 -29.22 7.27 -17.51
CA VAL A 135 -28.57 6.07 -16.99
C VAL A 135 -27.74 6.48 -15.78
N ARG A 136 -27.96 5.79 -14.67
CA ARG A 136 -27.14 5.95 -13.47
C ARG A 136 -25.83 5.18 -13.64
N GLU A 137 -24.71 5.87 -13.52
CA GLU A 137 -23.37 5.31 -13.67
C GLU A 137 -22.80 4.86 -12.31
N ALA A 138 -21.93 3.85 -12.27
CA ALA A 138 -21.26 3.46 -11.05
C ALA A 138 -20.45 4.63 -10.45
N THR A 139 -20.39 4.72 -9.12
CA THR A 139 -19.55 5.74 -8.45
C THR A 139 -18.13 5.19 -8.31
N TYR A 140 -17.15 5.85 -8.92
CA TYR A 140 -15.76 5.37 -8.89
C TYR A 140 -14.94 6.10 -7.81
N ALA A 141 -14.19 5.32 -7.03
CA ALA A 141 -13.26 5.80 -6.02
C ALA A 141 -11.82 5.36 -6.36
N LEU A 142 -10.90 6.31 -6.30
CA LEU A 142 -9.46 6.10 -6.37
C LEU A 142 -8.87 6.13 -4.96
N ILE A 143 -8.31 5.01 -4.53
CA ILE A 143 -7.66 4.87 -3.22
C ILE A 143 -6.14 4.90 -3.44
N LYS A 144 -5.45 5.75 -2.69
CA LYS A 144 -4.00 5.86 -2.67
C LYS A 144 -3.49 5.74 -1.24
N VAL A 145 -2.62 4.78 -0.96
CA VAL A 145 -2.00 4.60 0.36
C VAL A 145 -0.50 4.78 0.23
N SER A 146 0.07 5.75 0.96
CA SER A 146 1.49 6.09 0.92
C SER A 146 2.14 6.06 2.30
N TRP A 147 3.46 5.85 2.33
CA TRP A 147 4.29 5.96 3.53
C TRP A 147 5.59 6.70 3.23
N PRO A 148 6.18 7.40 4.21
CA PRO A 148 5.65 7.62 5.56
C PRO A 148 4.50 8.65 5.59
N ALA A 149 3.63 8.55 6.58
CA ALA A 149 2.41 9.37 6.72
C ALA A 149 2.58 10.91 6.58
N PRO A 150 3.66 11.54 7.09
CA PRO A 150 3.82 13.00 6.98
C PRO A 150 4.03 13.49 5.55
N VAL A 151 4.48 12.62 4.65
CA VAL A 151 4.76 12.98 3.26
C VAL A 151 3.47 13.01 2.46
N ASP A 152 3.18 14.16 1.85
CA ASP A 152 2.06 14.27 0.92
C ASP A 152 2.49 13.85 -0.49
N PRO A 153 1.93 12.76 -1.05
CA PRO A 153 2.23 12.35 -2.42
C PRO A 153 1.82 13.37 -3.49
N ALA A 154 1.00 14.37 -3.16
CA ALA A 154 0.65 15.45 -4.10
C ALA A 154 1.74 16.53 -4.21
N THR A 155 2.62 16.65 -3.21
CA THR A 155 3.65 17.70 -3.17
C THR A 155 5.07 17.13 -3.16
N THR A 156 5.24 15.89 -2.73
CA THR A 156 6.55 15.28 -2.49
C THR A 156 6.49 13.78 -2.71
N GLN A 157 7.53 13.20 -3.31
CA GLN A 157 7.58 11.76 -3.55
C GLN A 157 7.68 10.99 -2.22
N PRO A 158 6.73 10.09 -1.91
CA PRO A 158 6.79 9.24 -0.73
C PRO A 158 7.81 8.11 -0.92
N SER A 159 8.17 7.44 0.19
CA SER A 159 9.02 6.25 0.15
C SER A 159 8.37 5.09 -0.61
N GLY A 160 7.03 5.02 -0.56
CA GLY A 160 6.25 4.10 -1.35
C GLY A 160 4.78 4.50 -1.42
N LEU A 161 4.10 3.97 -2.42
CA LEU A 161 2.72 4.27 -2.75
C LEU A 161 2.07 3.04 -3.39
N VAL A 162 0.89 2.67 -2.90
CA VAL A 162 0.01 1.67 -3.52
C VAL A 162 -1.28 2.36 -3.92
N THR A 163 -1.81 2.04 -5.10
CA THR A 163 -3.04 2.63 -5.64
C THR A 163 -4.01 1.56 -6.11
N SER A 164 -5.31 1.84 -6.02
CA SER A 164 -6.35 0.96 -6.52
C SER A 164 -7.61 1.74 -6.88
N PHE A 165 -8.39 1.17 -7.78
CA PHE A 165 -9.68 1.68 -8.21
C PHE A 165 -10.80 0.78 -7.69
N VAL A 166 -11.85 1.41 -7.18
CA VAL A 166 -13.04 0.73 -6.68
C VAL A 166 -14.26 1.35 -7.35
N ALA A 167 -15.06 0.52 -8.01
CA ALA A 167 -16.41 0.90 -8.41
C ALA A 167 -17.38 0.53 -7.29
N VAL A 168 -18.27 1.44 -6.94
CA VAL A 168 -19.34 1.23 -5.97
C VAL A 168 -20.66 1.37 -6.71
N ASP A 169 -21.39 0.26 -6.78
CA ASP A 169 -22.73 0.19 -7.36
C ASP A 169 -23.77 0.38 -6.24
N ARG A 170 -24.41 1.55 -6.20
CA ARG A 170 -25.41 1.94 -5.17
C ARG A 170 -26.58 2.71 -5.77
N ASN A 171 -26.71 2.63 -7.09
CA ASN A 171 -27.55 3.48 -7.90
C ASN A 171 -28.88 2.81 -8.25
#